data_AF-A0A2V9MXH9-F1
#
_entry.id   AF-A0A2V9MXH9-F1
#
_cell.length_a   1.000
_cell.length_b   1.000
_cell.length_c   1.000
_cell.angle_alpha   90.00
_cell.angle_beta   90.00
_cell.angle_gamma   90.00
#
_symmetry.space_group_name_H-M   'P 1'
#
loop_
_entity.id
_entity.type
_entity.pdbx_description
1 polymer ?
#
loop_
_entity_poly.entity_id
_entity_poly.type
_entity_poly.pdbx_seq_one_letter_code
_entity_poly.pdbx_strand_id
1 'polypeptide(L)'
;AEKAFQQLSDAYERLYYTGLLHERRAKAQLRTGRPAHTVTVLLEDAMRNYEEAERIRPTGNDDAILRWNRCARLLHSKLDSEWHREVGIEMGE
;
A
#
# COMPACT_ATOMS: atom_id res chain seq x y z
N ALA A 1 -5.21 -14.71 -7.61
CA ALA A 1 -5.99 -13.59 -7.07
C ALA A 1 -6.12 -12.48 -8.11
N GLU A 2 -5.04 -11.85 -8.53
CA GLU A 2 -5.04 -10.70 -9.46
C GLU A 2 -5.81 -10.91 -10.78
N LYS A 3 -5.59 -12.05 -11.46
CA LYS A 3 -6.35 -12.42 -12.67
C LYS A 3 -7.87 -12.47 -12.46
N ALA A 4 -8.35 -12.77 -11.26
CA ALA A 4 -9.78 -12.80 -10.97
C ALA A 4 -10.37 -11.38 -10.93
N PHE A 5 -9.60 -10.39 -10.46
CA PHE A 5 -10.07 -9.01 -10.44
C PHE A 5 -10.16 -8.44 -11.85
N GLN A 6 -9.27 -8.81 -12.78
CA GLN A 6 -9.36 -8.36 -14.17
C GLN A 6 -10.68 -8.74 -14.87
N GLN A 7 -11.39 -9.75 -14.35
CA GLN A 7 -12.69 -10.19 -14.86
C GLN A 7 -13.88 -9.40 -14.31
N LEU A 8 -13.66 -8.49 -13.34
CA LEU A 8 -14.71 -7.59 -12.85
C LEU A 8 -15.09 -6.59 -13.95
N SER A 9 -16.39 -6.34 -14.10
CA SER A 9 -16.93 -5.42 -15.09
C SER A 9 -16.72 -3.96 -14.70
N ASP A 10 -16.71 -3.66 -13.40
CA ASP A 10 -16.52 -2.31 -12.89
C ASP A 10 -15.03 -1.94 -12.82
N ALA A 11 -14.65 -0.88 -13.53
CA ALA A 11 -13.29 -0.35 -13.53
C ALA A 11 -12.83 0.11 -12.13
N TYR A 12 -13.73 0.70 -11.33
CA TYR A 12 -13.42 1.09 -9.96
C TYR A 12 -13.08 -0.14 -9.12
N GLU A 13 -13.92 -1.18 -9.16
CA GLU A 13 -13.69 -2.40 -8.40
C GLU A 13 -12.38 -3.08 -8.79
N ARG A 14 -12.06 -3.12 -10.09
CA ARG A 14 -10.78 -3.68 -10.57
C ARG A 14 -9.59 -3.00 -9.93
N LEU A 15 -9.55 -1.67 -9.97
CA LEU A 15 -8.47 -0.88 -9.39
C LEU A 15 -8.46 -1.02 -7.87
N TYR A 16 -9.61 -0.86 -7.22
CA TYR A 16 -9.74 -0.95 -5.76
C TYR A 16 -9.28 -2.30 -5.22
N TYR A 17 -9.74 -3.41 -5.79
CA TYR A 17 -9.39 -4.75 -5.31
C TYR A 17 -7.96 -5.16 -5.69
N THR A 18 -7.43 -4.64 -6.80
CA THR A 18 -6.00 -4.81 -7.14
C THR A 18 -5.14 -4.07 -6.11
N GLY A 19 -5.49 -2.83 -5.74
CA GLY A 19 -4.82 -2.12 -4.64
C GLY A 19 -4.90 -2.88 -3.32
N LEU A 20 -6.07 -3.42 -2.99
CA LEU A 20 -6.29 -4.22 -1.76
C LEU A 20 -5.42 -5.47 -1.71
N LEU A 21 -5.20 -6.13 -2.84
CA LEU A 21 -4.30 -7.28 -2.93
C LEU A 21 -2.87 -6.90 -2.57
N HIS A 22 -2.36 -5.81 -3.15
CA HIS A 22 -1.02 -5.29 -2.86
C HIS A 22 -0.88 -4.88 -1.40
N GLU A 23 -1.87 -4.15 -0.84
CA GLU A 23 -1.91 -3.77 0.58
C GLU A 23 -1.85 -5.01 1.51
N ARG A 24 -2.63 -6.07 1.19
CA ARG A 24 -2.64 -7.31 1.98
C ARG A 24 -1.32 -8.09 1.86
N ARG A 25 -0.70 -8.09 0.68
CA ARG A 25 0.64 -8.67 0.48
C ARG A 25 1.67 -7.90 1.31
N ALA A 26 1.67 -6.56 1.28
CA ALA A 26 2.56 -5.73 2.08
C ALA A 26 2.44 -6.06 3.58
N LYS A 27 1.21 -6.13 4.11
CA LYS A 27 0.95 -6.54 5.51
C LYS A 27 1.48 -7.93 5.84
N ALA A 28 1.33 -8.88 4.93
CA ALA A 28 1.82 -10.23 5.13
C ALA A 28 3.35 -10.26 5.18
N GLN A 29 4.03 -9.53 4.28
CA GLN A 29 5.49 -9.41 4.27
C GLN A 29 6.03 -8.68 5.50
N LEU A 30 5.29 -7.69 6.01
CA LEU A 30 5.61 -7.02 7.27
C LEU A 30 5.59 -7.99 8.46
N ARG A 31 4.59 -8.86 8.53
CA ARG A 31 4.47 -9.86 9.60
C ARG A 31 5.57 -10.93 9.56
N THR A 32 6.16 -11.18 8.40
CA THR A 32 7.24 -12.17 8.22
C THR A 32 8.63 -11.54 8.28
N GLY A 33 8.75 -10.25 8.59
CA GLY A 33 10.03 -9.57 8.75
C GLY A 33 10.80 -9.38 7.44
N ARG A 34 10.12 -9.30 6.29
CA ARG A 34 10.80 -9.01 5.02
C ARG A 34 11.45 -7.63 5.03
N PRO A 35 12.49 -7.43 4.19
CA PRO A 35 13.12 -6.13 4.00
C PRO A 35 12.11 -5.04 3.64
N ALA A 36 12.34 -3.81 4.10
CA ALA A 36 11.39 -2.72 3.87
C ALA A 36 11.22 -2.38 2.40
N HIS A 37 12.27 -2.44 1.57
CA HIS A 37 12.15 -2.17 0.13
C HIS A 37 11.09 -3.06 -0.54
N THR A 38 10.95 -4.32 -0.12
CA THR A 38 9.92 -5.24 -0.65
C THR A 38 8.52 -4.79 -0.23
N VAL A 39 8.37 -4.29 0.99
CA VAL A 39 7.11 -3.76 1.51
C VAL A 39 6.76 -2.42 0.85
N THR A 40 7.74 -1.54 0.67
CA THR A 40 7.59 -0.23 0.05
C THR A 40 7.03 -0.35 -1.35
N VAL A 41 7.63 -1.19 -2.21
CA VAL A 41 7.14 -1.41 -3.58
C VAL A 41 5.68 -1.88 -3.58
N LEU A 42 5.31 -2.82 -2.69
CA LEU A 42 3.93 -3.30 -2.58
C LEU A 42 2.97 -2.20 -2.10
N LEU A 43 3.40 -1.30 -1.22
CA LEU A 43 2.58 -0.17 -0.78
C LEU A 43 2.43 0.87 -1.89
N GLU A 44 3.48 1.16 -2.65
CA GLU A 44 3.43 2.07 -3.80
C GLU A 44 2.54 1.53 -4.92
N ASP A 45 2.60 0.23 -5.22
CA ASP A 45 1.67 -0.43 -6.15
C ASP A 45 0.22 -0.30 -5.66
N ALA A 46 -0.03 -0.49 -4.36
CA ALA A 46 -1.35 -0.32 -3.78
C ALA A 46 -1.83 1.14 -3.91
N MET A 47 -0.98 2.10 -3.59
CA MET A 47 -1.27 3.53 -3.66
C MET A 47 -1.60 3.99 -5.08
N ARG A 48 -0.81 3.57 -6.09
CA ARG A 48 -1.11 3.85 -7.50
C ARG A 48 -2.49 3.35 -7.93
N ASN A 49 -2.85 2.13 -7.53
CA ASN A 49 -4.18 1.60 -7.81
C ASN A 49 -5.30 2.40 -7.12
N TYR A 50 -5.09 2.85 -5.88
CA TYR A 50 -6.07 3.66 -5.17
C TYR A 50 -6.20 5.08 -5.74
N GLU A 51 -5.13 5.70 -6.21
CA GLU A 51 -5.18 6.99 -6.91
C GLU A 51 -6.00 6.90 -8.20
N GLU A 52 -5.79 5.85 -9.00
CA GLU A 52 -6.61 5.64 -10.20
C GLU A 52 -8.07 5.33 -9.84
N ALA A 53 -8.32 4.53 -8.79
CA ALA A 53 -9.67 4.24 -8.31
C ALA A 53 -10.37 5.52 -7.80
N GLU A 54 -9.65 6.41 -7.12
CA GLU A 54 -10.18 7.69 -6.63
C GLU A 54 -10.72 8.56 -7.77
N ARG A 55 -10.03 8.59 -8.92
CA ARG A 55 -10.42 9.42 -10.07
C ARG A 55 -11.75 9.01 -10.69
N ILE A 56 -12.11 7.73 -10.60
CA ILE A 56 -13.34 7.18 -11.18
C ILE A 56 -14.36 6.76 -10.12
N ARG A 57 -14.15 7.14 -8.85
CA ARG A 57 -14.95 6.65 -7.74
C ARG A 57 -16.42 7.07 -7.86
N PRO A 58 -17.37 6.22 -7.45
CA PRO A 58 -18.75 6.62 -7.28
C PRO A 58 -18.88 7.80 -6.30
N THR A 59 -19.87 8.65 -6.51
CA THR A 59 -20.13 9.78 -5.60
C THR A 59 -20.38 9.29 -4.18
N GLY A 60 -19.68 9.88 -3.21
CA GLY A 60 -19.79 9.53 -1.79
C GLY A 60 -18.98 8.28 -1.37
N ASN A 61 -18.23 7.65 -2.28
CA ASN A 61 -17.34 6.55 -1.94
C ASN A 61 -15.89 7.07 -1.77
N ASP A 62 -15.48 7.32 -0.54
CA ASP A 62 -14.13 7.76 -0.20
C ASP A 62 -13.17 6.61 0.18
N ASP A 63 -13.58 5.35 -0.03
CA ASP A 63 -12.81 4.19 0.43
C ASP A 63 -11.40 4.15 -0.18
N ALA A 64 -11.27 4.49 -1.46
CA ALA A 64 -9.97 4.52 -2.14
C ALA A 64 -9.02 5.52 -1.47
N ILE A 65 -9.53 6.70 -1.11
CA ILE A 65 -8.78 7.76 -0.41
C ILE A 65 -8.35 7.28 0.99
N LEU A 66 -9.27 6.67 1.74
CA LEU A 66 -8.97 6.16 3.08
C LEU A 66 -7.93 5.05 3.06
N ARG A 67 -7.96 4.18 2.04
CA ARG A 67 -6.98 3.12 1.82
C ARG A 67 -5.62 3.66 1.43
N TRP A 68 -5.59 4.66 0.53
CA TRP A 68 -4.36 5.36 0.19
C TRP A 68 -3.71 5.99 1.42
N ASN A 69 -4.49 6.73 2.22
CA ASN A 69 -4.02 7.37 3.46
C ASN A 69 -3.46 6.35 4.46
N ARG A 70 -4.07 5.18 4.52
CA ARG A 70 -3.58 4.08 5.35
C ARG A 70 -2.23 3.55 4.85
N CYS A 71 -2.03 3.44 3.54
CA CYS A 71 -0.74 3.03 2.95
C CYS A 71 0.32 4.11 3.19
N ALA A 72 0.00 5.39 2.99
CA ALA A 72 0.89 6.51 3.28
C ALA A 72 1.37 6.50 4.74
N ARG A 73 0.46 6.34 5.71
CA ARG A 73 0.83 6.24 7.14
C ARG A 73 1.77 5.06 7.44
N LEU A 74 1.57 3.92 6.77
CA LEU A 74 2.45 2.76 6.94
C LEU A 74 3.84 3.02 6.35
N LEU A 75 3.91 3.66 5.18
CA LEU A 75 5.17 4.00 4.55
C LEU A 75 5.96 5.02 5.37
N HIS A 76 5.32 6.08 5.84
CA HIS A 76 5.91 7.06 6.75
C HIS A 76 6.44 6.41 8.03
N SER A 77 5.62 5.60 8.71
CA SER A 77 6.04 4.90 9.94
C SER A 77 7.27 4.01 9.71
N LYS A 78 7.40 3.40 8.53
CA LYS A 78 8.58 2.60 8.20
C LYS A 78 9.79 3.44 7.89
N LEU A 79 9.65 4.48 7.08
CA LEU A 79 10.76 5.40 6.79
C LEU A 79 11.32 5.99 8.09
N ASP A 80 10.44 6.42 9.01
CA ASP A 80 10.85 6.92 10.32
C ASP A 80 11.59 5.85 11.13
N SER A 81 11.09 4.61 11.14
CA SER A 81 11.74 3.49 11.86
C SER A 81 13.10 3.11 11.26
N GLU A 82 13.26 3.21 9.94
CA GLU A 82 14.52 2.92 9.25
C GLU A 82 15.53 4.04 9.45
N TRP A 83 15.11 5.31 9.36
CA TRP A 83 15.92 6.46 9.72
C TRP A 83 16.44 6.37 11.15
N HIS A 84 15.58 6.01 12.12
CA HIS A 84 16.03 5.82 13.50
C HIS A 84 16.99 4.65 13.66
N ARG A 85 16.86 3.57 12.88
CA ARG A 85 17.81 2.45 12.90
C ARG A 85 19.16 2.86 12.31
N GLU A 86 19.16 3.59 11.21
CA GLU A 86 20.37 4.03 10.51
C GLU A 86 21.13 5.09 11.33
N VAL A 87 20.44 6.09 11.87
CA VAL A 87 21.03 7.08 12.79
C VAL A 87 21.48 6.44 14.11
N GLY A 88 20.76 5.44 14.63
CA GLY A 88 21.19 4.70 15.81
C GLY A 88 22.46 3.89 15.60
N ILE A 89 22.66 3.34 14.39
CA ILE A 89 23.89 2.66 13.99
C ILE A 89 25.04 3.67 13.80
N GLU A 90 24.78 4.84 13.22
CA GLU A 90 25.78 5.91 13.05
C GLU A 90 26.22 6.55 14.37
N MET A 91 25.33 6.60 15.37
CA MET A 91 25.61 7.22 16.68
C MET A 91 26.22 6.27 17.71
N GLY A 92 26.48 5.01 17.36
CA GLY A 92 27.22 4.03 18.16
C GLY A 92 26.54 3.63 19.48
N GLU A 93 25.94 2.43 19.50
CA GLU A 93 25.68 1.69 20.75
C GLU A 93 26.96 1.09 21.34
#